data_AF-A0A955PWN4-F1
#
_entry.id   AF-A0A955PWN4-F1
#
_cell.length_a   1.000
_cell.length_b   1.000
_cell.length_c   1.000
_cell.angle_alpha   90.00
_cell.angle_beta   90.00
_cell.angle_gamma   90.00
#
_symmetry.space_group_name_H-M   'P 1'
#
loop_
_entity.id
_entity.type
_entity.pdbx_description
1 polymer ?
#
loop_
_entity_poly.entity_id
_entity_poly.type
_entity_poly.pdbx_seq_one_letter_code
_entity_poly.pdbx_strand_id
1 'polypeptide(L)'
;MTRSTSSPAPLTYSQHWIGAFFDVDNTLIPGASIEIGFFRYLWQDGVVGWPEVWHSLEYAIRHMPPISFNPLRRRKLYLMGHDVSLIEQMASEYVELYVVPRVSARALNRLSRHRDAGHVVA
;
A
#
# COMPACT_ATOMS: atom_id res chain seq x y z
N MET A 1 -12.85 65.30 23.39
CA MET A 1 -12.22 64.55 22.28
C MET A 1 -12.13 63.09 22.69
N THR A 2 -13.16 62.31 22.39
CA THR A 2 -13.26 60.88 22.71
C THR A 2 -12.55 60.06 21.63
N ARG A 3 -11.48 59.34 21.99
CA ARG A 3 -10.82 58.38 21.11
C ARG A 3 -11.67 57.12 21.02
N SER A 4 -12.29 56.89 19.87
CA SER A 4 -12.86 55.60 19.52
C SER A 4 -11.75 54.59 19.28
N THR A 5 -11.50 53.71 20.24
CA THR A 5 -10.70 52.50 20.04
C THR A 5 -11.55 51.49 19.27
N SER A 6 -11.35 51.41 17.95
CA SER A 6 -11.87 50.30 17.16
C SER A 6 -11.12 49.03 17.56
N SER A 7 -11.82 48.10 18.20
CA SER A 7 -11.30 46.76 18.45
C SER A 7 -11.03 46.07 17.10
N PRO A 8 -9.86 45.48 16.86
CA PRO A 8 -9.65 44.70 15.64
C PRO A 8 -10.63 43.52 15.61
N ALA A 9 -11.27 43.31 14.47
CA ALA A 9 -12.18 42.20 14.26
C ALA A 9 -11.49 40.86 14.64
N PRO A 10 -12.22 39.90 15.22
CA PRO A 10 -11.63 38.63 15.61
C PRO A 10 -11.05 37.92 14.38
N LEU A 11 -9.81 37.44 14.51
CA LEU A 11 -9.17 36.59 13.50
C LEU A 11 -10.05 35.35 13.30
N THR A 12 -10.70 35.27 12.14
CA THR A 12 -11.52 34.12 11.76
C THR A 12 -10.58 33.03 11.23
N TYR A 13 -9.93 32.28 12.12
CA TYR A 13 -9.44 30.94 11.80
C TYR A 13 -10.65 30.01 12.00
N SER A 14 -11.13 29.29 10.99
CA SER A 14 -10.37 28.28 10.27
C SER A 14 -10.80 28.14 8.80
N GLN A 15 -9.84 28.13 7.87
CA GLN A 15 -10.04 27.37 6.64
C GLN A 15 -10.25 25.91 7.04
N HIS A 16 -11.49 25.44 7.01
CA HIS A 16 -11.80 24.04 7.24
C HIS A 16 -11.33 23.25 6.02
N TRP A 17 -10.26 22.48 6.17
CA TRP A 17 -9.84 21.51 5.18
C TRP A 17 -10.50 20.17 5.49
N ILE A 18 -10.95 19.48 4.44
CA ILE A 18 -11.51 18.13 4.55
C ILE A 18 -10.48 17.16 4.01
N GLY A 19 -10.08 16.19 4.83
CA GLY A 19 -9.25 15.06 4.42
C GLY A 19 -10.10 13.89 3.93
N ALA A 20 -9.69 13.25 2.84
CA ALA A 20 -10.32 12.06 2.29
C ALA A 20 -9.27 10.96 2.11
N PHE A 21 -9.40 9.88 2.89
CA PHE A 21 -8.44 8.78 2.91
C PHE A 21 -8.95 7.61 2.09
N PHE A 22 -8.12 7.10 1.18
CA PHE A 22 -8.45 5.94 0.35
C PHE A 22 -7.46 4.82 0.62
N ASP A 23 -7.97 3.70 1.14
CA ASP A 23 -7.20 2.46 1.12
C ASP A 23 -6.97 2.01 -0.33
N VAL A 24 -5.90 1.27 -0.58
CA VAL A 24 -5.55 0.78 -1.92
C VAL A 24 -6.18 -0.59 -2.16
N ASP A 25 -5.85 -1.54 -1.30
CA ASP A 25 -6.27 -2.93 -1.42
C ASP A 25 -7.78 -3.06 -1.19
N ASN A 26 -8.47 -3.74 -2.10
CA ASN A 26 -9.91 -3.96 -2.06
C ASN A 26 -10.78 -2.67 -2.02
N THR A 27 -10.17 -1.51 -2.21
CA THR A 27 -10.84 -0.20 -2.26
C THR A 27 -10.60 0.48 -3.60
N LEU A 28 -9.34 0.83 -3.93
CA LEU A 28 -8.97 1.32 -5.26
C LEU A 28 -8.75 0.16 -6.25
N ILE A 29 -8.12 -0.92 -5.78
CA ILE A 29 -7.89 -2.15 -6.53
C ILE A 29 -8.81 -3.25 -5.98
N PRO A 30 -9.93 -3.57 -6.64
CA PRO A 30 -10.87 -4.58 -6.15
C PRO A 30 -10.28 -5.99 -6.22
N GLY A 31 -10.69 -6.86 -5.31
CA GLY A 31 -10.35 -8.30 -5.32
C GLY A 31 -9.28 -8.67 -4.29
N ALA A 32 -8.54 -9.75 -4.57
CA ALA A 32 -7.48 -10.23 -3.68
C ALA A 32 -6.37 -9.17 -3.50
N SER A 33 -5.78 -9.15 -2.30
CA SER A 33 -4.70 -8.23 -1.90
C SER A 33 -3.56 -8.22 -2.92
N ILE A 34 -3.08 -7.02 -3.25
CA ILE A 34 -1.95 -6.81 -4.17
C ILE A 34 -0.71 -7.54 -3.66
N GLU A 35 -0.47 -7.52 -2.34
CA GLU A 35 0.68 -8.19 -1.73
C GLU A 35 0.66 -9.71 -1.96
N ILE A 36 -0.51 -10.36 -1.83
CA ILE A 36 -0.65 -11.80 -2.08
C ILE A 36 -0.39 -12.11 -3.56
N GLY A 37 -0.89 -11.24 -4.44
CA GLY A 37 -0.66 -11.37 -5.88
C GLY A 37 0.81 -11.19 -6.25
N PHE A 38 1.49 -10.20 -5.65
CA PHE A 38 2.92 -9.94 -5.86
C PHE A 38 3.78 -11.10 -5.35
N PHE A 39 3.50 -11.61 -4.14
CA PHE A 39 4.18 -12.79 -3.62
C PHE A 39 4.09 -13.98 -4.59
N ARG A 40 2.90 -14.23 -5.16
CA ARG A 40 2.72 -15.30 -6.16
C ARG A 40 3.48 -15.03 -7.45
N TYR A 41 3.54 -13.78 -7.90
CA TYR A 41 4.32 -13.39 -9.07
C TYR A 41 5.82 -13.66 -8.86
N LEU A 42 6.38 -13.24 -7.72
CA LEU A 42 7.77 -13.53 -7.36
C LEU A 42 8.05 -15.04 -7.23
N TRP A 43 7.06 -15.82 -6.77
CA TRP A 43 7.16 -17.28 -6.70
C TRP A 43 7.18 -17.92 -8.09
N GLN A 44 6.35 -17.44 -9.01
CA GLN A 44 6.28 -17.94 -10.38
C GLN A 44 7.55 -17.63 -11.18
N ASP A 45 8.17 -16.49 -10.91
CA ASP A 45 9.41 -16.05 -11.57
C ASP A 45 10.69 -16.67 -10.94
N GLY A 46 10.55 -17.53 -9.93
CA GLY A 46 11.66 -18.27 -9.32
C GLY A 46 12.54 -17.44 -8.37
N VAL A 47 12.28 -16.14 -8.22
CA VAL A 47 13.05 -15.25 -7.34
C VAL A 47 12.92 -15.63 -5.87
N VAL A 48 11.76 -16.15 -5.43
CA VAL A 48 11.56 -16.65 -4.05
C VAL A 48 11.86 -18.16 -3.93
N GLY A 49 12.41 -18.78 -4.99
CA GLY A 49 12.39 -20.24 -5.18
C GLY A 49 13.73 -20.96 -5.38
N TRP A 50 14.91 -20.33 -5.29
CA TRP A 50 16.14 -21.05 -5.69
C TRP A 50 16.76 -21.96 -4.60
N PRO A 51 17.37 -23.09 -5.00
CA PRO A 51 17.53 -24.31 -4.20
C PRO A 51 18.41 -24.23 -2.96
N GLU A 52 19.25 -23.21 -2.79
CA GLU A 52 20.14 -23.11 -1.62
C GLU A 52 19.36 -22.92 -0.30
N VAL A 53 18.14 -22.38 -0.35
CA VAL A 53 17.26 -22.25 0.83
C VAL A 53 16.71 -23.61 1.28
N TRP A 54 16.58 -24.60 0.38
CA TRP A 54 15.93 -25.88 0.68
C TRP A 54 16.69 -26.72 1.72
N HIS A 55 18.03 -26.68 1.71
CA HIS A 55 18.82 -27.38 2.73
C HIS A 55 18.67 -26.82 4.14
N SER A 56 18.28 -25.55 4.29
CA SER A 56 17.98 -24.95 5.60
C SER A 56 16.49 -25.04 5.97
N LEU A 57 15.61 -25.09 4.96
CA LEU A 57 14.16 -25.19 5.15
C LEU A 57 13.70 -26.60 5.57
N GLU A 58 14.36 -27.66 5.09
CA GLU A 58 14.00 -29.05 5.44
C GLU A 58 14.15 -29.33 6.95
N TYR A 59 15.14 -28.72 7.60
CA TYR A 59 15.36 -28.80 9.04
C TYR A 59 14.29 -28.02 9.84
N ALA A 60 13.92 -26.83 9.35
CA ALA A 60 12.93 -25.97 9.99
C ALA A 60 11.49 -26.51 9.84
N ILE A 61 11.16 -27.10 8.68
CA ILE A 61 9.83 -27.67 8.39
C ILE A 61 9.58 -28.94 9.21
N ARG A 62 10.61 -29.72 9.52
CA ARG A 62 10.47 -30.91 10.39
C ARG A 62 10.21 -30.58 11.87
N HIS A 63 10.41 -29.32 12.30
CA HIS A 63 10.32 -28.92 13.71
C HIS A 63 9.32 -27.77 14.00
N MET A 64 8.61 -27.24 13.01
CA MET A 64 7.62 -26.17 13.24
C MET A 64 6.16 -26.66 13.17
N PRO A 65 5.29 -26.26 14.14
CA PRO A 65 3.86 -26.52 14.10
C PRO A 65 3.18 -25.77 12.93
N PRO A 66 1.94 -26.14 12.54
CA PRO A 66 1.29 -25.69 11.30
C PRO A 66 1.42 -24.18 11.11
N ILE A 67 2.15 -23.82 10.04
CA ILE A 67 2.62 -22.46 9.78
C ILE A 67 1.40 -21.58 9.49
N SER A 68 1.01 -20.80 10.49
CA SER A 68 0.20 -19.60 10.24
C SER A 68 1.05 -18.66 9.39
N PHE A 69 0.59 -18.26 8.20
CA PHE A 69 1.24 -17.27 7.32
C PHE A 69 1.32 -15.85 7.93
N ASN A 70 0.79 -15.67 9.13
CA ASN A 70 0.64 -14.39 9.81
C ASN A 70 1.98 -13.70 10.19
N PRO A 71 3.03 -14.41 10.65
CA PRO A 71 4.33 -13.81 10.96
C PRO A 71 5.13 -13.40 9.71
N LEU A 72 5.04 -14.20 8.63
CA LEU A 72 5.74 -13.95 7.36
C LEU A 72 5.28 -12.64 6.71
N ARG A 73 3.96 -12.39 6.76
CA ARG A 73 3.32 -11.18 6.23
C ARG A 73 3.69 -9.92 7.03
N ARG A 74 3.77 -10.03 8.36
CA ARG A 74 4.05 -8.87 9.24
C ARG A 74 5.43 -8.25 9.08
N ARG A 75 6.44 -9.02 8.64
CA ARG A 75 7.82 -8.54 8.46
C ARG A 75 8.31 -8.60 7.01
N LYS A 76 7.43 -8.93 6.06
CA LYS A 76 7.77 -9.18 4.64
C LYS A 76 9.01 -10.06 4.51
N LEU A 77 9.09 -11.14 5.30
CA LEU A 77 10.30 -11.97 5.41
C LEU A 77 10.70 -12.60 4.07
N TYR A 78 9.75 -12.77 3.15
CA TYR A 78 9.99 -13.25 1.80
C TYR A 78 10.81 -12.30 0.91
N LEU A 79 11.04 -11.06 1.37
CA LEU A 79 11.91 -10.09 0.69
C LEU A 79 13.31 -10.05 1.31
N MET A 80 13.54 -10.70 2.46
CA MET A 80 14.84 -10.66 3.13
C MET A 80 15.90 -11.42 2.32
N GLY A 81 17.06 -10.79 2.15
CA GLY A 81 18.19 -11.37 1.42
C GLY A 81 18.13 -11.16 -0.10
N HIS A 82 17.04 -10.60 -0.63
CA HIS A 82 16.96 -10.20 -2.04
C HIS A 82 17.59 -8.82 -2.27
N ASP A 83 18.14 -8.64 -3.47
CA ASP A 83 18.56 -7.31 -3.91
C ASP A 83 17.35 -6.39 -4.01
N VAL A 84 17.45 -5.21 -3.39
CA VAL A 84 16.34 -4.25 -3.31
C VAL A 84 15.97 -3.75 -4.71
N SER A 85 16.96 -3.46 -5.55
CA SER A 85 16.76 -2.93 -6.91
C SER A 85 16.01 -3.93 -7.78
N LEU A 86 16.37 -5.23 -7.70
CA LEU A 86 15.66 -6.30 -8.37
C LEU A 86 14.19 -6.37 -7.92
N ILE A 87 13.94 -6.34 -6.60
CA ILE A 87 12.57 -6.37 -6.08
C ILE A 87 11.76 -5.15 -6.53
N GLU A 88 12.35 -3.96 -6.55
CA GLU A 88 11.69 -2.74 -7.04
C GLU A 88 11.36 -2.82 -8.53
N GLN A 89 12.26 -3.37 -9.35
CA GLN A 89 12.02 -3.62 -10.77
C GLN A 89 10.84 -4.58 -10.96
N MET A 90 10.86 -5.73 -10.27
CA MET A 90 9.78 -6.71 -10.34
C MET A 90 8.45 -6.17 -9.81
N ALA A 91 8.49 -5.34 -8.76
CA ALA A 91 7.29 -4.69 -8.24
C ALA A 91 6.70 -3.72 -9.26
N SER A 92 7.55 -2.94 -9.95
CA SER A 92 7.12 -2.01 -11.00
C SER A 92 6.46 -2.76 -12.15
N GLU A 93 7.10 -3.83 -12.64
CA GLU A 93 6.55 -4.68 -13.69
C GLU A 93 5.22 -5.32 -13.26
N TYR A 94 5.16 -5.87 -12.05
CA TYR A 94 3.94 -6.47 -11.51
C TYR A 94 2.79 -5.44 -11.42
N VAL A 95 3.10 -4.23 -10.97
CA VAL A 95 2.10 -3.15 -10.86
C VAL A 95 1.55 -2.80 -12.24
N GLU A 96 2.41 -2.61 -13.23
CA GLU A 96 1.99 -2.25 -14.59
C GLU A 96 1.16 -3.36 -15.25
N LEU A 97 1.60 -4.61 -15.14
CA LEU A 97 0.97 -5.73 -15.83
C LEU A 97 -0.32 -6.21 -15.15
N TYR A 98 -0.39 -6.17 -13.81
CA TYR A 98 -1.45 -6.85 -13.07
C TYR A 98 -2.28 -5.94 -12.16
N VAL A 99 -1.73 -4.83 -11.67
CA VAL A 99 -2.43 -3.96 -10.71
C VAL A 99 -3.16 -2.82 -11.42
N VAL A 100 -2.46 -2.07 -12.27
CA VAL A 100 -3.03 -0.92 -13.01
C VAL A 100 -4.28 -1.30 -13.82
N PRO A 101 -4.31 -2.42 -14.56
CA PRO A 101 -5.51 -2.80 -15.32
C PRO A 101 -6.74 -3.10 -14.46
N ARG A 102 -6.54 -3.37 -13.16
CA ARG A 102 -7.62 -3.68 -12.22
C ARG A 102 -8.17 -2.45 -11.50
N VAL A 103 -7.56 -1.27 -11.66
CA VAL A 103 -7.99 -0.07 -10.94
C VAL A 103 -9.49 0.20 -11.18
N SER A 104 -10.24 0.35 -10.09
CA SER A 104 -11.68 0.55 -10.16
C SER A 104 -12.02 1.95 -10.67
N ALA A 105 -12.63 2.02 -11.86
CA ALA A 105 -13.15 3.27 -12.41
C ALA A 105 -14.13 3.97 -11.45
N ARG A 106 -14.93 3.18 -10.71
CA ARG A 106 -15.84 3.73 -9.68
C ARG A 106 -15.07 4.36 -8.53
N ALA A 107 -14.00 3.73 -8.07
CA ALA A 107 -13.20 4.25 -6.96
C ALA A 107 -12.43 5.51 -7.40
N LEU A 108 -11.85 5.51 -8.61
CA LEU A 108 -11.23 6.69 -9.22
C LEU A 108 -12.22 7.86 -9.34
N ASN A 109 -13.45 7.62 -9.79
CA ASN A 109 -14.48 8.65 -9.89
C ASN A 109 -14.89 9.22 -8.52
N ARG A 110 -14.77 8.45 -7.43
CA ARG A 110 -15.02 8.98 -6.08
C ARG A 110 -13.83 9.83 -5.64
N LEU A 111 -12.63 9.34 -5.88
CA LEU A 111 -11.40 10.06 -5.57
C LEU A 111 -11.35 11.41 -6.31
N SER A 112 -11.68 11.45 -7.62
CA SER A 112 -11.76 12.70 -8.37
C SER A 112 -12.75 13.66 -7.74
N ARG A 113 -13.95 13.21 -7.37
CA ARG A 113 -14.94 14.09 -6.72
C ARG A 113 -14.44 14.74 -5.43
N HIS A 114 -13.65 14.01 -4.63
CA HIS A 114 -13.03 14.61 -3.44
C HIS A 114 -11.99 15.68 -3.84
N ARG A 115 -11.17 15.41 -4.85
CA ARG A 115 -10.23 16.41 -5.39
C ARG A 115 -10.95 17.64 -5.95
N ASP A 116 -11.99 17.43 -6.74
CA ASP A 116 -12.78 18.48 -7.39
C ASP A 116 -13.55 19.34 -6.36
N ALA A 117 -13.88 18.78 -5.20
CA ALA A 117 -14.46 19.49 -4.07
C ALA A 117 -13.45 20.26 -3.21
N GLY A 118 -12.15 20.25 -3.57
CA GLY A 118 -11.09 20.91 -2.80
C GLY A 118 -10.68 20.15 -1.54
N HIS A 119 -11.02 18.86 -1.43
CA HIS A 119 -10.57 18.02 -0.32
C HIS A 119 -9.11 17.58 -0.53
N VAL A 120 -8.38 17.40 0.58
CA VAL A 120 -7.04 16.82 0.59
C VAL A 120 -7.20 15.29 0.52
N VAL A 121 -6.68 14.67 -0.53
CA VAL A 121 -6.74 13.21 -0.73
C VAL A 121 -5.43 12.57 -0.31
N ALA A 122 -5.50 11.52 0.50
CA ALA A 122 -4.37 10.69 0.93
C ALA A 122 -4.65 9.20 0.75
#